data_AF-A0AAV7YRA0-F1
#
_entry.id   AF-A0AAV7YRA0-F1
#
_cell.length_a   1.000
_cell.length_b   1.000
_cell.length_c   1.000
_cell.angle_alpha   90.00
_cell.angle_beta   90.00
_cell.angle_gamma   90.00
#
_symmetry.space_group_name_H-M   'P 1'
#
loop_
_entity.id
_entity.type
_entity.pdbx_description
1 polymer ?
#
loop_
_entity_poly.entity_id
_entity_poly.type
_entity_poly.pdbx_seq_one_letter_code
_entity_poly.pdbx_strand_id
1 'polypeptide(L)'
;MKQIIIFLTLILVFRYSLSSTINYEQSKFTGPHQMKNLQYYLVYGQKNEDKEDPKIMVLTEAVDKGLILISEIGSVNYVEIENLSDHYSIYIQSGDIIKGGKQDRTILNDHYITPKSGKVKIKCFCVESGRYAKRGKESKKYFTSSQDLVNNNEIMISLRIDQDQHAVWEGVNKVQSDLNNVFKSNLKAKESETSLLLTLENTKLNDLTEEYISSYQEKNDNTQETINTVQLDDQNIIGIIFVVDNKVVSADIYGSPLVFKKMYRKVLKSAIKQAITLQKQDVDQAEELTLQSIKKILNSPTKKNISEELLNNIQFNIYENDSYYVFESLHSENGKPLHINYLLK
;
A
#
# COMPACT_ATOMS: atom_id res chain seq x y z
N MET A 1 -35.84 28.67 42.77
CA MET A 1 -34.56 28.21 42.19
C MET A 1 -34.74 28.07 40.69
N LYS A 2 -34.11 28.95 39.90
CA LYS A 2 -34.22 28.99 38.43
C LYS A 2 -33.33 27.89 37.83
N GLN A 3 -33.91 26.98 37.05
CA GLN A 3 -33.16 26.05 36.21
C GLN A 3 -32.63 26.82 35.00
N ILE A 4 -31.32 26.87 34.86
CA ILE A 4 -30.63 27.34 33.67
C ILE A 4 -30.35 26.09 32.83
N ILE A 5 -31.09 25.93 31.72
CA ILE A 5 -30.77 24.95 30.68
C ILE A 5 -29.79 25.63 29.73
N ILE A 6 -28.52 25.26 29.81
CA ILE A 6 -27.51 25.63 28.82
C ILE A 6 -27.70 24.70 27.62
N PHE A 7 -28.25 25.24 26.53
CA PHE A 7 -28.15 24.61 25.21
C PHE A 7 -26.71 24.81 24.71
N LEU A 8 -25.90 23.76 24.82
CA LEU A 8 -24.57 23.72 24.21
C LEU A 8 -24.76 23.26 22.76
N THR A 9 -24.95 24.22 21.85
CA THR A 9 -25.03 23.95 20.41
C THR A 9 -23.64 23.56 19.93
N LEU A 10 -23.38 22.25 19.83
CA LEU A 10 -22.18 21.69 19.23
C LEU A 10 -22.25 21.96 17.72
N ILE A 11 -21.73 23.11 17.27
CA ILE A 11 -21.56 23.39 15.84
C ILE A 11 -20.40 22.52 15.35
N LEU A 12 -20.75 21.36 14.78
CA LEU A 12 -19.81 20.51 14.04
C LEU A 12 -19.50 21.22 12.72
N VAL A 13 -18.53 22.13 12.73
CA VAL A 13 -18.02 22.75 11.50
C VAL A 13 -17.28 21.67 10.73
N PHE A 14 -17.96 21.04 9.76
CA PHE A 14 -17.30 20.22 8.75
C PHE A 14 -16.38 21.13 7.91
N ARG A 15 -15.12 21.26 8.34
CA ARG A 15 -14.09 21.91 7.54
C ARG A 15 -13.70 20.94 6.43
N TYR A 16 -14.10 21.24 5.20
CA TYR A 16 -13.39 20.73 4.03
C TYR A 16 -11.93 21.16 4.18
N SER A 17 -11.05 20.17 4.30
CA SER A 17 -9.61 20.38 4.32
C SER A 17 -9.07 19.73 3.06
N LEU A 18 -8.19 20.42 2.34
CA LEU A 18 -7.38 19.74 1.35
C LEU A 18 -6.56 18.69 2.12
N SER A 19 -6.79 17.42 1.82
CA SER A 19 -5.88 16.36 2.23
C SER A 19 -4.53 16.60 1.55
N SER A 20 -3.46 16.49 2.32
CA SER A 20 -2.06 16.65 1.96
C SER A 20 -1.54 18.07 1.70
N THR A 21 -0.38 18.30 2.30
CA THR A 21 0.60 19.37 2.09
C THR A 21 1.14 19.47 0.64
N ILE A 22 0.67 18.62 -0.28
CA ILE A 22 1.18 18.51 -1.66
C ILE A 22 0.19 19.15 -2.63
N ASN A 23 0.60 20.26 -3.22
CA ASN A 23 -0.12 20.87 -4.34
C ASN A 23 0.27 20.16 -5.65
N TYR A 24 -0.57 19.24 -6.14
CA TYR A 24 -0.26 18.47 -7.35
C TYR A 24 -0.34 19.31 -8.64
N GLU A 25 -1.00 20.47 -8.63
CA GLU A 25 -0.95 21.37 -9.81
C GLU A 25 0.48 21.80 -10.10
N GLN A 26 1.24 22.12 -9.05
CA GLN A 26 2.62 22.59 -9.12
C GLN A 26 3.66 21.46 -9.12
N SER A 27 3.24 20.23 -8.87
CA SER A 27 4.13 19.07 -8.86
C SER A 27 4.54 18.67 -10.28
N LYS A 28 5.80 18.25 -10.44
CA LYS A 28 6.32 17.66 -11.68
C LYS A 28 5.96 16.16 -11.70
N PHE A 29 5.65 15.66 -12.89
CA PHE A 29 5.35 14.25 -13.14
C PHE A 29 6.14 13.75 -14.36
N THR A 30 6.43 12.45 -14.40
CA THR A 30 6.83 11.74 -15.63
C THR A 30 5.89 10.58 -15.92
N GLY A 31 5.73 10.26 -17.21
CA GLY A 31 4.75 9.29 -17.72
C GLY A 31 3.83 9.89 -18.80
N PRO A 32 2.83 9.14 -19.29
CA PRO A 32 2.49 7.79 -18.84
C PRO A 32 3.57 6.77 -19.20
N HIS A 33 3.93 5.94 -18.23
CA HIS A 33 4.67 4.71 -18.47
C HIS A 33 3.65 3.59 -18.69
N GLN A 34 3.52 3.10 -19.94
CA GLN A 34 2.46 2.16 -20.34
C GLN A 34 2.92 0.70 -20.26
N MET A 35 2.10 -0.16 -19.66
CA MET A 35 2.22 -1.62 -19.57
C MET A 35 0.86 -2.27 -19.82
N LYS A 36 0.57 -2.68 -21.07
CA LYS A 36 -0.74 -3.23 -21.46
C LYS A 36 -1.91 -2.35 -21.01
N ASN A 37 -2.76 -2.77 -20.07
CA ASN A 37 -3.87 -1.98 -19.54
C ASN A 37 -3.51 -1.08 -18.34
N LEU A 38 -2.26 -1.15 -17.86
CA LEU A 38 -1.74 -0.31 -16.78
C LEU A 38 -0.95 0.88 -17.37
N GLN A 39 -1.18 2.06 -16.81
CA GLN A 39 -0.33 3.23 -16.92
C GLN A 39 0.13 3.62 -15.53
N TYR A 40 1.36 4.13 -15.41
CA TYR A 40 1.75 4.81 -14.19
C TYR A 40 2.48 6.13 -14.46
N TYR A 41 2.39 7.02 -13.48
CA TYR A 41 3.04 8.32 -13.47
C TYR A 41 3.89 8.44 -12.21
N LEU A 42 5.13 8.89 -12.35
CA LEU A 42 6.00 9.17 -11.21
C LEU A 42 5.77 10.60 -10.75
N VAL A 43 5.74 10.81 -9.43
CA VAL A 43 5.46 12.09 -8.79
C VAL A 43 6.74 12.64 -8.18
N TYR A 44 7.09 13.87 -8.52
CA TYR A 44 8.26 14.54 -7.95
C TYR A 44 7.86 15.40 -6.76
N GLY A 45 8.59 15.24 -5.67
CA GLY A 45 8.53 16.10 -4.52
C GLY A 45 9.16 17.46 -4.80
N GLN A 46 8.85 18.42 -3.95
CA GLN A 46 9.58 19.69 -3.93
C GLN A 46 11.03 19.41 -3.53
N LYS A 47 11.95 20.26 -3.98
CA LYS A 47 13.36 20.14 -3.61
C LYS A 47 13.50 20.35 -2.10
N ASN A 48 13.67 19.28 -1.35
CA ASN A 48 13.89 19.36 0.09
C ASN A 48 15.28 19.95 0.37
N GLU A 49 15.32 20.98 1.22
CA GLU A 49 16.58 21.49 1.79
C GLU A 49 17.08 20.61 2.94
N ASP A 50 16.16 19.85 3.56
CA ASP A 50 16.49 18.87 4.59
C ASP A 50 17.11 17.61 3.98
N LYS A 51 18.23 17.17 4.54
CA LYS A 51 18.83 15.88 4.19
C LYS A 51 17.90 14.75 4.61
N GLU A 52 17.64 13.80 3.69
CA GLU A 52 16.95 12.55 4.02
C GLU A 52 17.68 11.81 5.15
N ASP A 53 16.94 11.10 6.00
CA ASP A 53 17.56 10.14 6.93
C ASP A 53 18.06 8.92 6.14
N PRO A 54 19.39 8.73 5.99
CA PRO A 54 19.91 7.59 5.25
C PRO A 54 19.73 6.27 6.00
N LYS A 55 19.27 6.30 7.26
CA LYS A 55 19.17 5.14 8.15
C LYS A 55 17.74 4.59 8.22
N ILE A 56 17.09 4.48 7.06
CA ILE A 56 15.77 3.87 6.93
C ILE A 56 15.81 2.59 6.09
N MET A 57 15.02 1.61 6.53
CA MET A 57 14.87 0.30 5.90
C MET A 57 13.39 0.00 5.70
N VAL A 58 13.02 -0.63 4.59
CA VAL A 58 11.65 -1.12 4.41
C VAL A 58 11.49 -2.51 5.00
N LEU A 59 10.26 -2.94 5.35
CA LEU A 59 10.00 -4.22 6.01
C LEU A 59 10.68 -5.40 5.31
N THR A 60 10.61 -5.46 3.97
CA THR A 60 11.25 -6.50 3.16
C THR A 60 12.75 -6.61 3.42
N GLU A 61 13.47 -5.50 3.34
CA GLU A 61 14.91 -5.45 3.61
C GLU A 61 15.24 -5.87 5.05
N ALA A 62 14.41 -5.49 6.02
CA ALA A 62 14.63 -5.80 7.43
C ALA A 62 14.42 -7.29 7.73
N VAL A 63 13.41 -7.90 7.12
CA VAL A 63 13.16 -9.35 7.22
C VAL A 63 14.30 -10.11 6.56
N ASP A 64 14.70 -9.73 5.34
CA ASP A 64 15.75 -10.42 4.58
C ASP A 64 17.12 -10.35 5.29
N LYS A 65 17.38 -9.26 6.03
CA LYS A 65 18.61 -9.09 6.83
C LYS A 65 18.51 -9.66 8.26
N GLY A 66 17.35 -10.18 8.67
CA GLY A 66 17.13 -10.63 10.05
C GLY A 66 17.23 -9.53 11.10
N LEU A 67 16.97 -8.27 10.72
CA LEU A 67 17.01 -7.10 11.60
C LEU A 67 15.65 -6.77 12.23
N ILE A 68 14.63 -7.56 11.93
CA ILE A 68 13.30 -7.46 12.53
C ILE A 68 12.81 -8.85 12.93
N LEU A 69 12.23 -8.95 14.12
CA LEU A 69 11.52 -10.14 14.55
C LEU A 69 10.02 -9.86 14.49
N ILE A 70 9.27 -10.69 13.75
CA ILE A 70 7.82 -10.62 13.67
C ILE A 70 7.26 -11.94 14.20
N SER A 71 6.43 -11.88 15.23
CA SER A 71 5.95 -13.07 15.93
C SER A 71 4.45 -13.09 16.16
N GLU A 72 3.90 -14.30 16.09
CA GLU A 72 2.54 -14.63 16.50
C GLU A 72 2.39 -14.39 18.00
N ILE A 73 1.28 -13.76 18.36
CA ILE A 73 0.86 -13.63 19.75
C ILE A 73 -0.52 -14.27 19.91
N GLY A 74 -0.96 -14.53 21.15
CA GLY A 74 -2.24 -15.20 21.43
C GLY A 74 -3.50 -14.44 20.97
N SER A 75 -3.35 -13.32 20.25
CA SER A 75 -4.43 -12.50 19.72
C SER A 75 -4.39 -12.50 18.20
N VAL A 76 -5.50 -12.90 17.55
CA VAL A 76 -5.56 -13.08 16.10
C VAL A 76 -5.33 -11.75 15.36
N ASN A 77 -5.78 -10.62 15.88
CA ASN A 77 -5.71 -9.35 15.14
C ASN A 77 -4.45 -8.53 15.42
N TYR A 78 -3.41 -9.16 15.99
CA TYR A 78 -2.17 -8.50 16.33
C TYR A 78 -0.97 -9.42 16.10
N VAL A 79 0.15 -8.80 15.70
CA VAL A 79 1.47 -9.40 15.76
C VAL A 79 2.37 -8.59 16.68
N GLU A 80 3.42 -9.22 17.20
CA GLU A 80 4.48 -8.53 17.92
C GLU A 80 5.69 -8.36 17.01
N ILE A 81 6.15 -7.12 16.88
CA ILE A 81 7.28 -6.70 16.07
C ILE A 81 8.38 -6.13 16.97
N GLU A 82 9.62 -6.48 16.69
CA GLU A 82 10.80 -5.95 17.38
C GLU A 82 11.88 -5.58 16.36
N ASN A 83 12.24 -4.29 16.31
CA ASN A 83 13.37 -3.83 15.51
C ASN A 83 14.67 -4.14 16.26
N LEU A 84 15.44 -5.08 15.71
CA LEU A 84 16.71 -5.55 16.28
C LEU A 84 17.91 -4.72 15.81
N SER A 85 17.72 -3.80 14.86
CA SER A 85 18.78 -2.93 14.35
C SER A 85 19.26 -1.94 15.42
N ASP A 86 20.57 -1.71 15.45
CA ASP A 86 21.21 -0.66 16.25
C ASP A 86 21.15 0.72 15.58
N HIS A 87 20.85 0.76 14.28
CA HIS A 87 21.08 1.95 13.47
C HIS A 87 19.91 2.33 12.56
N TYR A 88 19.14 1.36 12.09
CA TYR A 88 18.12 1.58 11.07
C TYR A 88 16.73 1.60 11.67
N SER A 89 15.97 2.66 11.39
CA SER A 89 14.52 2.65 11.55
C SER A 89 13.90 1.78 10.46
N ILE A 90 12.79 1.12 10.78
CA ILE A 90 12.07 0.25 9.84
C ILE A 90 10.73 0.87 9.51
N TYR A 91 10.54 1.19 8.23
CA TYR A 91 9.26 1.53 7.64
C TYR A 91 8.49 0.27 7.25
N ILE A 92 7.24 0.19 7.69
CA ILE A 92 6.28 -0.86 7.36
C ILE A 92 5.11 -0.19 6.68
N GLN A 93 4.74 -0.65 5.49
CA GLN A 93 3.62 -0.08 4.75
C GLN A 93 2.33 -0.82 5.08
N SER A 94 1.24 -0.08 5.23
CA SER A 94 -0.11 -0.64 5.26
C SER A 94 -0.36 -1.52 4.02
N GLY A 95 -0.90 -2.72 4.25
CA GLY A 95 -1.08 -3.72 3.21
C GLY A 95 0.12 -4.65 3.00
N ASP A 96 1.22 -4.48 3.73
CA ASP A 96 2.31 -5.47 3.78
C ASP A 96 1.78 -6.84 4.20
N ILE A 97 1.99 -7.84 3.35
CA ILE A 97 1.64 -9.23 3.66
C ILE A 97 2.84 -9.92 4.29
N ILE A 98 2.68 -10.41 5.53
CA ILE A 98 3.68 -11.19 6.25
C ILE A 98 3.35 -12.69 6.20
N LYS A 99 4.32 -13.48 5.71
CA LYS A 99 4.17 -14.93 5.51
C LYS A 99 4.65 -15.73 6.71
N GLY A 100 3.86 -16.73 7.12
CA GLY A 100 4.23 -17.67 8.18
C GLY A 100 3.19 -17.71 9.28
N GLY A 101 3.65 -17.80 10.53
CA GLY A 101 2.78 -17.87 11.69
C GLY A 101 1.74 -18.99 11.59
N LYS A 102 0.57 -18.76 12.20
CA LYS A 102 -0.57 -19.69 12.09
C LYS A 102 -1.39 -19.43 10.82
N GLN A 103 -1.44 -18.18 10.38
CA GLN A 103 -2.10 -17.66 9.19
C GLN A 103 -1.25 -16.50 8.65
N ASP A 104 -1.18 -16.37 7.32
CA ASP A 104 -0.55 -15.19 6.71
C ASP A 104 -1.35 -13.93 7.08
N ARG A 105 -0.67 -12.81 7.35
CA ARG A 105 -1.32 -11.57 7.81
C ARG A 105 -1.05 -10.40 6.89
N THR A 106 -1.95 -9.42 6.88
CA THR A 106 -1.71 -8.09 6.31
C THR A 106 -1.71 -7.01 7.41
N ILE A 107 -0.82 -6.03 7.31
CA ILE A 107 -0.65 -4.96 8.29
C ILE A 107 -1.64 -3.81 8.04
N LEU A 108 -2.32 -3.34 9.10
CA LEU A 108 -3.40 -2.36 8.95
C LEU A 108 -2.91 -0.94 8.64
N ASN A 109 -1.94 -0.41 9.40
CA ASN A 109 -1.43 0.96 9.24
C ASN A 109 0.03 0.98 8.80
N ASP A 110 0.48 2.13 8.31
CA ASP A 110 1.91 2.37 8.18
C ASP A 110 2.56 2.45 9.57
N HIS A 111 3.79 1.97 9.69
CA HIS A 111 4.57 2.07 10.93
C HIS A 111 6.01 2.53 10.67
N TYR A 112 6.55 3.24 11.65
CA TYR A 112 7.94 3.68 11.70
C TYR A 112 8.57 3.18 12.99
N ILE A 113 9.29 2.06 12.93
CA ILE A 113 9.82 1.38 14.11
C ILE A 113 11.27 1.82 14.34
N THR A 114 11.50 2.57 15.41
CA THR A 114 12.85 3.06 15.76
C THR A 114 13.81 1.93 16.11
N PRO A 115 15.14 2.14 15.99
CA PRO A 115 16.14 1.16 16.39
C PRO A 115 15.94 0.67 17.82
N LYS A 116 16.14 -0.63 18.07
CA LYS A 116 15.97 -1.26 19.39
C LYS A 116 14.62 -0.92 20.05
N SER A 117 13.54 -0.97 19.29
CA SER A 117 12.19 -0.62 19.75
C SER A 117 11.69 -1.42 20.95
N GLY A 118 12.31 -2.56 21.24
CA GLY A 118 11.66 -3.61 22.01
C GLY A 118 10.42 -4.13 21.28
N LYS A 119 9.54 -4.79 22.02
CA LYS A 119 8.34 -5.45 21.48
C LYS A 119 7.18 -4.47 21.33
N VAL A 120 6.73 -4.29 20.10
CA VAL A 120 5.59 -3.44 19.74
C VAL A 120 4.47 -4.30 19.15
N LYS A 121 3.25 -4.12 19.64
CA LYS A 121 2.07 -4.80 19.08
C LYS A 121 1.51 -4.00 17.91
N ILE A 122 1.36 -4.64 16.77
CA ILE A 122 0.83 -4.02 15.55
C ILE A 122 -0.43 -4.73 15.12
N LYS A 123 -1.46 -3.96 14.74
CA LYS A 123 -2.73 -4.48 14.24
C LYS A 123 -2.55 -5.13 12.87
N CYS A 124 -3.16 -6.29 12.69
CA CYS A 124 -3.11 -7.04 11.44
C CYS A 124 -4.40 -7.85 11.23
N PHE A 125 -4.62 -8.31 10.00
CA PHE A 125 -5.75 -9.18 9.64
C PHE A 125 -5.26 -10.43 8.92
N CYS A 126 -5.96 -11.55 9.08
CA CYS A 126 -5.67 -12.76 8.31
C CYS A 126 -6.01 -12.55 6.84
N VAL A 127 -5.10 -12.92 5.94
CA VAL A 127 -5.37 -13.02 4.49
C VAL A 127 -5.40 -14.49 4.03
N GLU A 128 -5.73 -15.37 4.97
CA GLU A 128 -5.79 -16.81 4.80
C GLU A 128 -6.76 -17.39 5.81
N SER A 129 -7.92 -17.88 5.37
CA SER A 129 -8.95 -18.43 6.26
C SER A 129 -8.78 -19.93 6.49
N GLY A 130 -9.09 -20.42 7.69
CA GLY A 130 -9.11 -21.86 7.99
C GLY A 130 -7.77 -22.53 8.28
N ARG A 131 -6.61 -21.95 7.91
CA ARG A 131 -5.31 -22.46 8.35
C ARG A 131 -5.06 -22.11 9.82
N TYR A 132 -4.61 -23.07 10.63
CA TYR A 132 -4.12 -22.80 12.00
C TYR A 132 -2.90 -23.67 12.38
N ALA A 133 -2.23 -24.18 11.36
CA ALA A 133 -1.06 -25.05 11.43
C ALA A 133 0.07 -24.49 10.56
N LYS A 134 1.30 -24.96 10.80
CA LYS A 134 2.44 -24.60 9.95
C LYS A 134 2.23 -25.14 8.53
N ARG A 135 2.63 -24.36 7.53
CA ARG A 135 2.66 -24.78 6.13
C ARG A 135 4.09 -25.19 5.76
N GLY A 136 4.29 -26.48 5.43
CA GLY A 136 5.61 -27.01 5.09
C GLY A 136 6.68 -26.74 6.16
N LYS A 137 7.72 -25.98 5.78
CA LYS A 137 8.86 -25.62 6.65
C LYS A 137 8.68 -24.27 7.36
N GLU A 138 7.55 -23.60 7.19
CA GLU A 138 7.28 -22.30 7.81
C GLU A 138 7.21 -22.42 9.34
N SER A 139 7.59 -21.33 10.02
CA SER A 139 7.46 -21.24 11.47
C SER A 139 6.01 -20.97 11.86
N LYS A 140 5.47 -21.73 12.83
CA LYS A 140 4.17 -21.42 13.46
C LYS A 140 4.22 -20.17 14.37
N LYS A 141 5.44 -19.74 14.75
CA LYS A 141 5.67 -18.65 15.72
C LYS A 141 6.11 -17.36 15.05
N TYR A 142 6.76 -17.45 13.89
CA TYR A 142 7.45 -16.32 13.28
C TYR A 142 6.97 -16.13 11.85
N PHE A 143 6.98 -14.87 11.42
CA PHE A 143 6.77 -14.49 10.03
C PHE A 143 8.13 -14.17 9.42
N THR A 144 8.41 -14.73 8.24
CA THR A 144 9.77 -14.76 7.68
C THR A 144 9.86 -14.24 6.26
N SER A 145 8.78 -13.65 5.73
CA SER A 145 8.78 -13.00 4.43
C SER A 145 7.76 -11.85 4.42
N SER A 146 8.06 -10.81 3.65
CA SER A 146 7.19 -9.67 3.38
C SER A 146 7.41 -9.16 1.94
N GLN A 147 7.38 -10.05 0.96
CA GLN A 147 7.71 -9.71 -0.44
C GLN A 147 6.52 -9.09 -1.21
N ASP A 148 5.28 -9.28 -0.75
CA ASP A 148 4.07 -8.81 -1.43
C ASP A 148 3.27 -7.79 -0.61
N LEU A 149 2.46 -7.00 -1.32
CA LEU A 149 1.41 -6.14 -0.77
C LEU A 149 0.05 -6.72 -1.15
N VAL A 150 -0.98 -6.35 -0.39
CA VAL A 150 -2.36 -6.49 -0.85
C VAL A 150 -2.54 -5.67 -2.14
N ASN A 151 -3.05 -6.31 -3.19
CA ASN A 151 -3.16 -5.76 -4.54
C ASN A 151 -4.61 -5.49 -4.96
N ASN A 152 -5.49 -5.18 -4.01
CA ASN A 152 -6.91 -4.95 -4.26
C ASN A 152 -7.47 -3.87 -3.32
N ASN A 153 -8.15 -2.88 -3.90
CA ASN A 153 -8.69 -1.75 -3.15
C ASN A 153 -9.78 -2.16 -2.16
N GLU A 154 -10.68 -3.07 -2.53
CA GLU A 154 -11.76 -3.53 -1.65
C GLU A 154 -11.18 -4.17 -0.37
N ILE A 155 -10.16 -5.03 -0.51
CA ILE A 155 -9.46 -5.60 0.66
C ILE A 155 -8.83 -4.49 1.51
N MET A 156 -8.19 -3.50 0.90
CA MET A 156 -7.56 -2.38 1.64
C MET A 156 -8.58 -1.46 2.31
N ILE A 157 -9.77 -1.29 1.73
CA ILE A 157 -10.91 -0.57 2.32
C ILE A 157 -11.45 -1.38 3.51
N SER A 158 -11.71 -2.67 3.34
CA SER A 158 -12.13 -3.54 4.45
C SER A 158 -11.12 -3.62 5.59
N LEU A 159 -9.83 -3.53 5.26
CA LEU A 159 -8.75 -3.49 6.24
C LEU A 159 -8.73 -2.19 7.05
N ARG A 160 -8.84 -1.02 6.40
CA ARG A 160 -8.58 0.28 7.04
C ARG A 160 -9.82 1.07 7.44
N ILE A 161 -10.96 0.82 6.77
CA ILE A 161 -12.25 1.47 7.04
C ILE A 161 -13.12 0.53 7.87
N ASP A 162 -13.46 -0.64 7.33
CA ASP A 162 -14.39 -1.55 8.01
C ASP A 162 -13.75 -2.24 9.22
N GLN A 163 -12.44 -2.47 9.15
CA GLN A 163 -11.64 -3.24 10.12
C GLN A 163 -12.30 -4.60 10.46
N ASP A 164 -12.84 -5.26 9.43
CA ASP A 164 -13.61 -6.50 9.57
C ASP A 164 -12.89 -7.70 8.93
N GLN A 165 -12.72 -8.77 9.72
CA GLN A 165 -11.98 -9.96 9.29
C GLN A 165 -12.73 -10.78 8.24
N HIS A 166 -14.06 -10.81 8.28
CA HIS A 166 -14.85 -11.53 7.28
C HIS A 166 -14.83 -10.78 5.95
N ALA A 167 -14.99 -9.45 5.96
CA ALA A 167 -14.90 -8.62 4.76
C ALA A 167 -13.52 -8.75 4.09
N VAL A 168 -12.43 -8.81 4.86
CA VAL A 168 -11.08 -9.11 4.31
C VAL A 168 -11.05 -10.48 3.61
N TRP A 169 -11.65 -11.51 4.20
CA TRP A 169 -11.71 -12.84 3.58
C TRP A 169 -12.60 -12.90 2.34
N GLU A 170 -13.71 -12.16 2.32
CA GLU A 170 -14.56 -12.02 1.15
C GLU A 170 -13.79 -11.37 -0.02
N GLY A 171 -13.05 -10.30 0.26
CA GLY A 171 -12.16 -9.67 -0.72
C GLY A 171 -11.07 -10.62 -1.22
N VAL A 172 -10.45 -11.43 -0.35
CA VAL A 172 -9.49 -12.47 -0.78
C VAL A 172 -10.15 -13.47 -1.72
N ASN A 173 -11.34 -13.98 -1.37
CA ASN A 173 -12.08 -14.92 -2.21
C ASN A 173 -12.42 -14.30 -3.58
N LYS A 174 -12.80 -13.03 -3.61
CA LYS A 174 -13.09 -12.29 -4.84
C LYS A 174 -11.86 -12.18 -5.73
N VAL A 175 -10.71 -11.74 -5.19
CA VAL A 175 -9.45 -11.65 -5.93
C VAL A 175 -9.06 -13.01 -6.53
N GLN A 176 -9.16 -14.08 -5.75
CA GLN A 176 -8.85 -15.42 -6.25
C GLN A 176 -9.82 -15.87 -7.36
N SER A 177 -11.11 -15.54 -7.24
CA SER A 177 -12.12 -15.82 -8.26
C SER A 177 -11.86 -15.05 -9.55
N ASP A 178 -11.56 -13.75 -9.44
CA ASP A 178 -11.27 -12.88 -10.58
C ASP A 178 -10.01 -13.36 -11.33
N LEU A 179 -8.95 -13.71 -10.60
CA LEU A 179 -7.75 -14.30 -11.19
C LEU A 179 -8.04 -15.65 -11.87
N ASN A 180 -8.84 -16.53 -11.25
CA ASN A 180 -9.23 -17.79 -11.89
C ASN A 180 -10.00 -17.54 -13.20
N ASN A 181 -10.82 -16.48 -13.26
CA ASN A 181 -11.53 -16.07 -14.46
C ASN A 181 -10.62 -15.51 -15.55
N VAL A 182 -9.59 -14.74 -15.18
CA VAL A 182 -8.57 -14.22 -16.11
C VAL A 182 -7.78 -15.37 -16.72
N PHE A 183 -7.27 -16.29 -15.89
CA PHE A 183 -6.40 -17.38 -16.34
C PHE A 183 -7.15 -18.63 -16.81
N LYS A 184 -8.49 -18.66 -16.71
CA LYS A 184 -9.35 -19.82 -16.98
C LYS A 184 -8.83 -21.11 -16.32
N SER A 185 -8.24 -20.99 -15.13
CA SER A 185 -7.66 -22.10 -14.37
C SER A 185 -7.61 -21.78 -12.88
N ASN A 186 -7.46 -22.81 -12.02
CA ASN A 186 -7.36 -22.60 -10.58
C ASN A 186 -5.94 -22.17 -10.18
N LEU A 187 -5.79 -20.95 -9.68
CA LEU A 187 -4.54 -20.38 -9.19
C LEU A 187 -4.32 -20.60 -7.69
N LYS A 188 -5.32 -21.15 -6.99
CA LYS A 188 -5.22 -21.48 -5.56
C LYS A 188 -4.20 -22.58 -5.33
N ALA A 189 -3.34 -22.40 -4.34
CA ALA A 189 -2.37 -23.41 -3.93
C ALA A 189 -3.06 -24.52 -3.13
N LYS A 190 -2.66 -25.77 -3.34
CA LYS A 190 -3.26 -26.94 -2.67
C LYS A 190 -2.97 -26.96 -1.17
N GLU A 191 -1.84 -26.39 -0.78
CA GLU A 191 -1.37 -26.30 0.60
C GLU A 191 -2.21 -25.33 1.45
N SER A 192 -2.87 -24.37 0.79
CA SER A 192 -3.85 -23.47 1.41
C SER A 192 -4.64 -22.73 0.33
N GLU A 193 -5.86 -23.20 0.06
CA GLU A 193 -6.67 -22.67 -1.03
C GLU A 193 -7.19 -21.24 -0.78
N THR A 194 -7.16 -20.80 0.48
CA THR A 194 -7.67 -19.49 0.93
C THR A 194 -6.55 -18.47 1.16
N SER A 195 -5.28 -18.86 0.97
CA SER A 195 -4.16 -17.93 1.14
C SER A 195 -4.08 -16.98 -0.06
N LEU A 196 -4.29 -15.69 0.19
CA LEU A 196 -4.02 -14.65 -0.79
C LEU A 196 -2.57 -14.71 -1.27
N LEU A 197 -1.62 -14.83 -0.34
CA LEU A 197 -0.20 -14.78 -0.67
C LEU A 197 0.22 -15.90 -1.61
N LEU A 198 -0.22 -17.14 -1.36
CA LEU A 198 0.11 -18.25 -2.25
C LEU A 198 -0.51 -18.08 -3.65
N THR A 199 -1.68 -17.44 -3.76
CA THR A 199 -2.24 -17.05 -5.06
C THR A 199 -1.39 -15.98 -5.73
N LEU A 200 -0.91 -14.98 -4.99
CA LEU A 200 -0.03 -13.93 -5.53
C LEU A 200 1.35 -14.47 -5.93
N GLU A 201 1.82 -15.56 -5.32
CA GLU A 201 3.06 -16.26 -5.66
C GLU A 201 2.90 -17.30 -6.79
N ASN A 202 1.69 -17.48 -7.32
CA ASN A 202 1.44 -18.45 -8.38
C ASN A 202 2.32 -18.18 -9.62
N THR A 203 2.94 -19.23 -10.17
CA THR A 203 3.88 -19.09 -11.29
C THR A 203 3.25 -18.44 -12.52
N LYS A 204 2.02 -18.80 -12.88
CA LYS A 204 1.33 -18.20 -14.06
C LYS A 204 1.11 -16.70 -13.88
N LEU A 205 0.76 -16.27 -12.66
CA LEU A 205 0.57 -14.86 -12.35
C LEU A 205 1.91 -14.11 -12.35
N ASN A 206 2.96 -14.72 -11.82
CA ASN A 206 4.31 -14.15 -11.85
C ASN A 206 4.84 -14.05 -13.29
N ASP A 207 4.64 -15.06 -14.12
CA ASP A 207 5.07 -15.05 -15.53
C ASP A 207 4.37 -13.92 -16.29
N LEU A 208 3.05 -13.75 -16.12
CA LEU A 208 2.31 -12.65 -16.73
C LEU A 208 2.75 -11.29 -16.15
N THR A 209 3.06 -11.22 -14.86
CA THR A 209 3.61 -10.01 -14.24
C THR A 209 4.93 -9.61 -14.90
N GLU A 210 5.84 -10.55 -15.12
CA GLU A 210 7.11 -10.27 -15.81
C GLU A 210 6.91 -9.93 -17.30
N GLU A 211 5.87 -10.46 -17.95
CA GLU A 211 5.48 -10.06 -19.32
C GLU A 211 5.03 -8.58 -19.37
N TYR A 212 4.24 -8.11 -18.39
CA TYR A 212 3.91 -6.67 -18.28
C TYR A 212 5.18 -5.82 -18.18
N ILE A 213 6.12 -6.24 -17.33
CA ILE A 213 7.40 -5.55 -17.12
C ILE A 213 8.23 -5.54 -18.42
N SER A 214 8.28 -6.65 -19.14
CA SER A 214 9.05 -6.79 -20.38
C SER A 214 8.44 -5.98 -21.52
N SER A 215 7.10 -5.89 -21.60
CA SER A 215 6.40 -5.09 -22.62
C SER A 215 6.73 -3.60 -22.57
N TYR A 216 7.12 -3.11 -21.39
CA TYR A 216 7.61 -1.74 -21.21
C TYR A 216 9.05 -1.57 -21.73
N GLN A 217 9.90 -2.60 -21.59
CA GLN A 217 11.29 -2.56 -22.02
C GLN A 217 11.42 -2.54 -23.56
N GLU A 218 10.63 -3.34 -24.27
CA GLU A 218 10.67 -3.42 -25.74
C GLU A 218 10.29 -2.12 -26.45
N LYS A 219 9.47 -1.26 -25.82
CA LYS A 219 9.02 0.01 -26.42
C LYS A 219 9.99 1.18 -26.24
N ASN A 220 10.95 1.08 -25.32
CA ASN A 220 11.83 2.20 -24.92
C ASN A 220 13.27 2.04 -25.46
N ASP A 221 13.41 1.57 -26.71
CA ASP A 221 14.62 1.08 -27.40
C ASP A 221 15.86 2.01 -27.48
N ASN A 222 15.95 3.08 -26.67
CA ASN A 222 17.14 3.94 -26.50
C ASN A 222 17.49 4.27 -25.02
N THR A 223 16.74 3.78 -24.03
CA THR A 223 17.11 3.86 -22.61
C THR A 223 16.88 2.50 -21.96
N GLN A 224 17.96 1.90 -21.44
CA GLN A 224 17.93 0.63 -20.71
C GLN A 224 17.29 0.80 -19.32
N GLU A 225 16.14 1.47 -19.22
CA GLU A 225 15.35 1.65 -18.01
C GLU A 225 14.37 0.47 -17.82
N THR A 226 14.87 -0.60 -17.23
CA THR A 226 14.08 -1.62 -16.53
C THR A 226 13.48 -1.02 -15.25
N ILE A 227 12.48 -1.67 -14.64
CA ILE A 227 12.02 -1.33 -13.27
C ILE A 227 13.16 -1.32 -12.25
N ASN A 228 14.26 -2.05 -12.52
CA ASN A 228 15.45 -2.07 -11.67
C ASN A 228 16.45 -0.94 -12.01
N THR A 229 16.27 -0.25 -13.14
CA THR A 229 17.19 0.78 -13.67
C THR A 229 16.50 2.09 -14.02
N VAL A 230 15.20 2.28 -13.73
CA VAL A 230 14.60 3.61 -13.59
C VAL A 230 15.56 4.37 -12.68
N GLN A 231 16.26 5.35 -13.23
CA GLN A 231 17.35 6.01 -12.56
C GLN A 231 16.74 6.99 -11.55
N LEU A 232 16.27 6.45 -10.43
CA LEU A 232 15.77 7.18 -9.28
C LEU A 232 16.90 7.94 -8.57
N ASP A 233 18.15 7.74 -9.00
CA ASP A 233 19.36 8.11 -8.26
C ASP A 233 19.68 9.61 -8.25
N ASP A 234 19.00 10.43 -9.06
CA ASP A 234 19.22 11.89 -9.11
C ASP A 234 17.92 12.71 -9.08
N GLN A 235 16.79 12.08 -8.79
CA GLN A 235 15.48 12.68 -8.98
C GLN A 235 14.68 12.60 -7.68
N ASN A 236 14.17 13.75 -7.21
CA ASN A 236 13.29 13.86 -6.04
C ASN A 236 11.92 13.20 -6.30
N ILE A 237 11.89 11.96 -6.77
CA ILE A 237 10.67 11.21 -7.03
C ILE A 237 10.23 10.64 -5.69
N ILE A 238 9.00 10.95 -5.31
CA ILE A 238 8.44 10.60 -4.01
C ILE A 238 7.23 9.70 -4.13
N GLY A 239 6.75 9.40 -5.33
CA GLY A 239 5.53 8.63 -5.45
C GLY A 239 5.19 8.15 -6.85
N ILE A 240 4.11 7.40 -6.90
CA ILE A 240 3.61 6.77 -8.10
C ILE A 240 2.08 6.79 -8.11
N ILE A 241 1.50 7.02 -9.28
CA ILE A 241 0.06 6.96 -9.52
C ILE A 241 -0.20 5.86 -10.53
N PHE A 242 -1.19 5.02 -10.26
CA PHE A 242 -1.61 3.93 -11.13
C PHE A 242 -2.96 4.22 -11.78
N VAL A 243 -3.01 4.01 -13.09
CA VAL A 243 -4.19 4.14 -13.92
C VAL A 243 -4.40 2.81 -14.63
N VAL A 244 -5.57 2.20 -14.48
CA VAL A 244 -5.95 0.96 -15.16
C VAL A 244 -7.19 1.22 -15.99
N ASP A 245 -7.14 0.86 -17.28
CA ASP A 245 -8.25 1.08 -18.22
C ASP A 245 -8.82 2.52 -18.15
N ASN A 246 -7.93 3.52 -18.21
CA ASN A 246 -8.22 4.97 -18.12
C ASN A 246 -8.87 5.44 -16.80
N LYS A 247 -8.76 4.67 -15.72
CA LYS A 247 -9.22 5.07 -14.38
C LYS A 247 -8.08 5.08 -13.39
N VAL A 248 -7.93 6.16 -12.61
CA VAL A 248 -7.01 6.18 -11.47
C VAL A 248 -7.49 5.13 -10.46
N VAL A 249 -6.66 4.14 -10.17
CA VAL A 249 -7.00 3.08 -9.23
C VAL A 249 -6.38 3.32 -7.86
N SER A 250 -5.14 3.82 -7.82
CA SER A 250 -4.45 4.14 -6.58
C SER A 250 -3.26 5.08 -6.81
N ALA A 251 -2.75 5.65 -5.73
CA ALA A 251 -1.46 6.34 -5.72
C ALA A 251 -0.79 6.18 -4.36
N ASP A 252 0.54 6.06 -4.35
CA ASP A 252 1.37 5.98 -3.15
C ASP A 252 2.41 7.10 -3.19
N ILE A 253 2.35 8.02 -2.22
CA ILE A 253 3.22 9.18 -2.10
C ILE A 253 3.95 9.14 -0.76
N TYR A 254 5.28 9.11 -0.79
CA TYR A 254 6.13 8.94 0.37
C TYR A 254 6.74 10.26 0.83
N GLY A 255 6.98 10.38 2.13
CA GLY A 255 7.72 11.51 2.70
C GLY A 255 9.20 11.55 2.34
N SER A 256 9.74 10.44 1.81
CA SER A 256 11.15 10.26 1.50
C SER A 256 11.34 9.62 0.12
N PRO A 257 12.02 10.29 -0.82
CA PRO A 257 12.56 9.67 -2.02
C PRO A 257 13.27 8.32 -1.79
N LEU A 258 14.08 8.21 -0.73
CA LEU A 258 14.77 6.95 -0.38
C LEU A 258 13.79 5.82 -0.04
N VAL A 259 12.72 6.10 0.71
CA VAL A 259 11.67 5.10 0.98
C VAL A 259 10.96 4.73 -0.30
N PHE A 260 10.55 5.71 -1.12
CA PHE A 260 9.92 5.44 -2.41
C PHE A 260 10.81 4.55 -3.28
N LYS A 261 12.09 4.86 -3.40
CA LYS A 261 13.06 4.06 -4.16
C LYS A 261 13.10 2.60 -3.69
N LYS A 262 13.07 2.37 -2.38
CA LYS A 262 13.06 1.02 -1.79
C LYS A 262 11.71 0.31 -2.00
N MET A 263 10.60 1.04 -2.01
CA MET A 263 9.25 0.49 -2.20
C MET A 263 8.84 0.32 -3.67
N TYR A 264 9.46 1.07 -4.59
CA TYR A 264 9.03 1.22 -5.99
C TYR A 264 8.75 -0.11 -6.67
N ARG A 265 9.71 -1.05 -6.61
CA ARG A 265 9.56 -2.37 -7.25
C ARG A 265 8.39 -3.16 -6.65
N LYS A 266 8.23 -3.12 -5.34
CA LYS A 266 7.18 -3.88 -4.62
C LYS A 266 5.79 -3.33 -4.94
N VAL A 267 5.65 -2.01 -4.90
CA VAL A 267 4.39 -1.30 -5.19
C VAL A 267 3.99 -1.47 -6.65
N LEU A 268 4.93 -1.31 -7.58
CA LEU A 268 4.66 -1.51 -9.01
C LEU A 268 4.26 -2.96 -9.33
N LYS A 269 4.93 -3.96 -8.74
CA LYS A 269 4.52 -5.36 -8.89
C LYS A 269 3.12 -5.62 -8.35
N SER A 270 2.77 -5.03 -7.20
CA SER A 270 1.41 -5.10 -6.66
C SER A 270 0.39 -4.51 -7.64
N ALA A 271 0.66 -3.32 -8.17
CA ALA A 271 -0.21 -2.65 -9.14
C ALA A 271 -0.37 -3.42 -10.45
N ILE A 272 0.69 -4.08 -10.95
CA ILE A 272 0.60 -4.96 -12.13
C ILE A 272 -0.34 -6.14 -11.84
N LYS A 273 -0.19 -6.82 -10.70
CA LYS A 273 -1.09 -7.92 -10.30
C LYS A 273 -2.54 -7.42 -10.17
N GLN A 274 -2.74 -6.21 -9.67
CA GLN A 274 -4.06 -5.56 -9.63
C GLN A 274 -4.61 -5.30 -11.04
N ALA A 275 -3.81 -4.74 -11.94
CA ALA A 275 -4.20 -4.48 -13.32
C ALA A 275 -4.58 -5.75 -14.09
N ILE A 276 -3.89 -6.86 -13.86
CA ILE A 276 -4.24 -8.18 -14.40
C ILE A 276 -5.64 -8.59 -13.91
N THR A 277 -5.93 -8.38 -12.62
CA THR A 277 -7.23 -8.71 -12.03
C THR A 277 -8.36 -7.84 -12.56
N LEU A 278 -8.07 -6.55 -12.81
CA LEU A 278 -9.05 -5.56 -13.27
C LEU A 278 -9.25 -5.53 -14.79
N GLN A 279 -8.46 -6.30 -15.55
CA GLN A 279 -8.47 -6.28 -17.01
C GLN A 279 -9.88 -6.57 -17.55
N LYS A 280 -10.47 -5.58 -18.21
CA LYS A 280 -11.74 -5.77 -18.92
C LYS A 280 -11.50 -6.51 -20.24
N GLN A 281 -12.41 -7.42 -20.58
CA GLN A 281 -12.39 -8.10 -21.89
C GLN A 281 -12.86 -7.18 -23.01
N ASP A 282 -13.79 -6.27 -22.72
CA ASP A 282 -14.25 -5.22 -23.63
C ASP A 282 -13.83 -3.85 -23.09
N VAL A 283 -12.82 -3.25 -23.72
CA VAL A 283 -12.42 -1.88 -23.42
C VAL A 283 -13.38 -0.97 -24.20
N ASP A 284 -14.41 -0.46 -23.52
CA ASP A 284 -15.15 0.71 -24.02
C ASP A 284 -14.12 1.77 -24.42
N GLN A 285 -14.36 2.48 -25.52
CA GLN A 285 -13.53 3.62 -25.96
C GLN A 285 -13.70 4.80 -24.99
N ALA A 286 -13.29 4.62 -23.74
CA ALA A 286 -13.17 5.67 -22.75
C ALA A 286 -12.08 6.63 -23.23
N GLU A 287 -12.38 7.93 -23.17
CA GLU A 287 -11.41 8.97 -23.46
C GLU A 287 -10.12 8.74 -22.64
N GLU A 288 -8.98 8.94 -23.29
CA GLU A 288 -7.67 8.81 -22.66
C GLU A 288 -7.57 9.79 -21.47
N LEU A 289 -7.17 9.27 -20.32
CA LEU A 289 -7.09 10.07 -19.10
C LEU A 289 -5.87 10.99 -19.16
N THR A 290 -6.08 12.30 -19.33
CA THR A 290 -4.97 13.26 -19.37
C THR A 290 -4.29 13.46 -18.01
N LEU A 291 -3.01 13.83 -18.00
CA LEU A 291 -2.30 14.20 -16.76
C LEU A 291 -3.00 15.35 -16.00
N GLN A 292 -3.62 16.28 -16.73
CA GLN A 292 -4.39 17.37 -16.09
C GLN A 292 -5.64 16.83 -15.39
N SER A 293 -6.32 15.84 -15.97
CA SER A 293 -7.44 15.14 -15.32
C SER A 293 -6.98 14.40 -14.06
N ILE A 294 -5.83 13.72 -14.11
CA ILE A 294 -5.24 13.04 -12.94
C ILE A 294 -4.93 14.04 -11.82
N LYS A 295 -4.28 15.17 -12.14
CA LYS A 295 -4.00 16.24 -11.16
C LYS A 295 -5.28 16.76 -10.51
N LYS A 296 -6.32 17.03 -11.31
CA LYS A 296 -7.63 17.46 -10.79
C LYS A 296 -8.27 16.42 -9.88
N ILE A 297 -8.19 15.14 -10.23
CA ILE A 297 -8.69 14.04 -9.39
C ILE A 297 -7.97 14.04 -8.03
N LEU A 298 -6.64 14.10 -8.01
CA LEU A 298 -5.85 14.07 -6.77
C LEU A 298 -6.01 15.34 -5.92
N ASN A 299 -6.28 16.48 -6.54
CA ASN A 299 -6.57 17.75 -5.86
C ASN A 299 -8.06 17.92 -5.49
N SER A 300 -8.92 16.94 -5.81
CA SER A 300 -10.35 17.06 -5.56
C SER A 300 -10.63 17.20 -4.06
N PRO A 301 -11.55 18.10 -3.65
CA PRO A 301 -11.84 18.31 -2.24
C PRO A 301 -12.21 17.01 -1.53
N THR A 302 -11.66 16.84 -0.33
CA THR A 302 -11.96 15.70 0.53
C THR A 302 -12.47 16.18 1.89
N LYS A 303 -13.24 15.32 2.55
CA LYS A 303 -13.70 15.53 3.91
C LYS A 303 -12.89 14.66 4.86
N LYS A 304 -12.35 15.27 5.92
CA LYS A 304 -11.67 14.52 6.98
C LYS A 304 -12.69 13.74 7.80
N ASN A 305 -12.50 12.44 7.91
CA ASN A 305 -13.36 11.53 8.66
C ASN A 305 -12.73 11.09 9.97
N ILE A 306 -11.48 10.66 9.93
CA ILE A 306 -10.76 10.13 11.08
C ILE A 306 -9.45 10.90 11.26
N SER A 307 -9.09 11.13 12.51
CA SER A 307 -7.82 11.70 12.95
C SER A 307 -7.47 11.03 14.27
N GLU A 308 -6.43 10.20 14.28
CA GLU A 308 -6.00 9.52 15.49
C GLU A 308 -4.48 9.42 15.56
N GLU A 309 -3.95 9.35 16.78
CA GLU A 309 -2.55 9.07 17.00
C GLU A 309 -2.37 7.57 17.21
N LEU A 310 -1.55 6.97 16.35
CA LEU A 310 -1.20 5.56 16.38
C LEU A 310 0.10 5.34 17.18
N LEU A 311 0.40 4.06 17.43
CA LEU A 311 1.68 3.66 18.00
C LEU A 311 2.86 4.14 17.14
N ASN A 312 4.00 4.38 17.81
CA ASN A 312 5.26 4.82 17.20
C ASN A 312 5.21 6.24 16.61
N ASN A 313 4.50 7.15 17.28
CA ASN A 313 4.45 8.59 16.95
C ASN A 313 3.99 8.84 15.50
N ILE A 314 2.89 8.19 15.11
CA ILE A 314 2.27 8.39 13.80
C ILE A 314 0.90 9.04 13.99
N GLN A 315 0.71 10.22 13.41
CA GLN A 315 -0.61 10.81 13.23
C GLN A 315 -1.22 10.22 11.97
N PHE A 316 -2.35 9.53 12.12
CA PHE A 316 -3.08 8.91 11.01
C PHE A 316 -4.38 9.66 10.74
N ASN A 317 -4.62 9.96 9.47
CA ASN A 317 -5.78 10.68 9.01
C ASN A 317 -6.46 9.90 7.86
N ILE A 318 -7.79 9.89 7.87
CA ILE A 318 -8.58 9.39 6.74
C ILE A 318 -9.40 10.55 6.21
N TYR A 319 -9.30 10.77 4.91
CA TYR A 319 -10.13 11.67 4.15
C TYR A 319 -10.91 10.89 3.08
N GLU A 320 -12.08 11.39 2.70
CA GLU A 320 -12.84 10.78 1.61
C GLU A 320 -13.57 11.82 0.74
N ASN A 321 -13.91 11.40 -0.46
CA ASN A 321 -14.96 11.98 -1.30
C ASN A 321 -15.76 10.84 -1.97
N ASP A 322 -16.59 11.15 -2.96
CA ASP A 322 -17.44 10.14 -3.62
C ASP A 322 -16.64 9.11 -4.44
N SER A 323 -15.39 9.41 -4.80
CA SER A 323 -14.58 8.57 -5.69
C SER A 323 -13.41 7.88 -4.98
N TYR A 324 -12.82 8.48 -3.95
CA TYR A 324 -11.59 7.98 -3.33
C TYR A 324 -11.61 8.09 -1.81
N TYR A 325 -10.84 7.20 -1.18
CA TYR A 325 -10.27 7.38 0.15
C TYR A 325 -8.84 7.89 0.04
N VAL A 326 -8.44 8.75 0.99
CA VAL A 326 -7.04 9.17 1.17
C VAL A 326 -6.63 8.83 2.60
N PHE A 327 -5.60 8.01 2.72
CA PHE A 327 -5.00 7.59 3.98
C PHE A 327 -3.67 8.31 4.12
N GLU A 328 -3.54 9.14 5.16
CA GLU A 328 -2.35 9.95 5.39
C GLU A 328 -1.73 9.56 6.73
N SER A 329 -0.47 9.15 6.68
CA SER A 329 0.39 8.85 7.83
C SER A 329 1.45 9.95 7.93
N LEU A 330 1.50 10.65 9.06
CA LEU A 330 2.46 11.71 9.36
C LEU A 330 3.27 11.35 10.60
N HIS A 331 4.52 11.81 10.70
CA HIS A 331 5.25 11.80 11.97
C HIS A 331 4.57 12.75 12.97
N SER A 332 4.10 12.25 14.13
CA SER A 332 3.43 13.07 15.16
C SER A 332 4.29 14.24 15.64
N GLU A 333 5.61 14.05 15.70
CA GLU A 333 6.54 15.02 16.29
C GLU A 333 6.72 16.29 15.45
N ASN A 334 6.67 16.17 14.13
CA ASN A 334 7.00 17.27 13.22
C ASN A 334 5.98 17.48 12.08
N GLY A 335 4.93 16.64 12.02
CA GLY A 335 3.89 16.70 11.01
C GLY A 335 4.35 16.38 9.59
N LYS A 336 5.60 15.92 9.40
CA LYS A 336 6.11 15.56 8.08
C LYS A 336 5.40 14.30 7.57
N PRO A 337 5.03 14.24 6.28
CA PRO A 337 4.47 13.03 5.69
C PRO A 337 5.41 11.85 5.85
N LEU A 338 4.87 10.70 6.21
CA LEU A 338 5.52 9.40 6.08
C LEU A 338 5.06 8.75 4.78
N HIS A 339 3.75 8.66 4.60
CA HIS A 339 3.11 8.06 3.44
C HIS A 339 1.67 8.54 3.28
N ILE A 340 1.25 8.78 2.04
CA ILE A 340 -0.11 9.13 1.65
C ILE A 340 -0.54 8.16 0.57
N ASN A 341 -1.63 7.44 0.82
CA ASN A 341 -2.18 6.47 -0.11
C ASN A 341 -3.59 6.87 -0.55
N TYR A 342 -3.79 7.00 -1.86
CA TYR A 342 -5.08 7.23 -2.49
C TYR A 342 -5.62 5.90 -2.99
N LEU A 343 -6.87 5.58 -2.66
CA LEU A 343 -7.56 4.40 -3.19
C LEU A 343 -8.90 4.77 -3.81
N LEU A 344 -9.15 4.28 -5.03
CA LEU A 344 -10.47 4.30 -5.64
C LEU A 344 -11.44 3.44 -4.81
N LYS A 345 -12.65 3.97 -4.60
CA LYS A 345 -13.77 3.30 -3.93
C LYS A 345 -14.37 2.16 -4.75
#